data_AF-A0A9D8NK75-F1
#
_entry.id   AF-A0A9D8NK75-F1
#
_cell.length_a   1.000
_cell.length_b   1.000
_cell.length_c   1.000
_cell.angle_alpha   90.00
_cell.angle_beta   90.00
_cell.angle_gamma   90.00
#
_symmetry.space_group_name_H-M   'P 1'
#
loop_
_entity.id
_entity.type
_entity.pdbx_description
1 polymer ?
#
loop_
_entity_poly.entity_id
_entity_poly.type
_entity_poly.pdbx_seq_one_letter_code
_entity_poly.pdbx_strand_id
1 'polypeptide(L)'
;MERDSFRTHARESAPGTCVRATAIVWLLVAAQCGFSADATNAPAPAPASSLEFLDGSMLLGALDGINAQTGVRWKHPGVKQPIEFASSNLHQVRFAAPRQIATTAPASCRFRFANGDEVIGELVSLDAEVVVIDSWFGGKLRAPRKELRAIAVNGAGNALIYEGPLNDGGWKFGGSGVVMGGVARPVLINPAAIIGGIVGGDGPRPPATPAWTFKNNGFISTASGTLGRDFKLPPVARVEFDLAWKTMPSMRIALYTDVIDRMDYNAGYQFYISSSYVYLYRRTVNEGGGMVFSATENARVPQMNNRSKVRFEMRINKEKETAALYADGTHVKTWRVSGPQPEGTGILFYSQRTDGSIRVSNLRVSAWDGREEISTPTNAMSETLLHLANSDRVAGKVNAIKDGKVAFAGPAGELQIPLQRATQIFFPSDTNAPPANATGRNVRASLVRGDSVTFTLDRWEGAEVTGTSANFGKVTLRVDSVKDLLFNPESPRPPADDLGVWDDSPFSREE
;
A
#
# COMPACT_ATOMS: atom_id res chain seq x y z
N MET A 1 -13.84 -111.20 5.82
CA MET A 1 -13.31 -112.12 4.80
C MET A 1 -14.15 -111.88 3.55
N GLU A 2 -13.55 -111.90 2.37
CA GLU A 2 -14.26 -111.85 1.06
C GLU A 2 -14.86 -110.48 0.68
N ARG A 3 -14.62 -110.06 -0.59
CA ARG A 3 -15.61 -109.84 -1.68
C ARG A 3 -16.46 -108.57 -1.46
N ASP A 4 -17.02 -107.80 -2.40
CA ASP A 4 -17.46 -107.86 -3.80
C ASP A 4 -17.66 -106.36 -4.19
N SER A 5 -17.35 -105.83 -5.38
CA SER A 5 -17.96 -106.03 -6.71
C SER A 5 -19.36 -105.36 -6.93
N PHE A 6 -19.48 -104.63 -8.05
CA PHE A 6 -20.69 -104.29 -8.86
C PHE A 6 -21.67 -103.16 -8.40
N ARG A 7 -21.80 -102.06 -9.21
CA ARG A 7 -22.84 -101.73 -10.26
C ARG A 7 -24.19 -101.26 -9.65
N THR A 8 -25.07 -100.37 -10.18
CA THR A 8 -25.32 -99.73 -11.49
C THR A 8 -26.43 -98.65 -11.37
N HIS A 9 -26.46 -97.72 -12.34
CA HIS A 9 -27.59 -97.05 -13.06
C HIS A 9 -28.79 -96.38 -12.37
N ALA A 10 -29.10 -95.14 -12.82
CA ALA A 10 -30.19 -94.78 -13.77
C ALA A 10 -30.13 -93.27 -14.13
N ARG A 11 -30.06 -92.87 -15.43
CA ARG A 11 -31.12 -92.25 -16.30
C ARG A 11 -31.81 -91.02 -15.68
N GLU A 12 -32.15 -89.89 -16.32
CA GLU A 12 -32.41 -89.43 -17.71
C GLU A 12 -32.66 -87.90 -17.52
N SER A 13 -32.24 -86.93 -18.33
CA SER A 13 -32.87 -86.43 -19.57
C SER A 13 -32.62 -84.90 -19.66
N ALA A 14 -32.44 -84.36 -20.87
CA ALA A 14 -32.55 -82.93 -21.21
C ALA A 14 -33.89 -82.70 -21.96
N PRO A 15 -34.37 -81.48 -22.35
CA PRO A 15 -33.76 -80.14 -22.35
C PRO A 15 -34.71 -78.97 -21.94
N GLY A 16 -34.25 -77.71 -22.01
CA GLY A 16 -35.17 -76.55 -21.99
C GLY A 16 -34.49 -75.18 -21.85
N THR A 17 -34.47 -74.39 -22.92
CA THR A 17 -34.15 -72.95 -22.96
C THR A 17 -35.33 -72.09 -22.47
N CYS A 18 -35.09 -71.05 -21.67
CA CYS A 18 -35.87 -69.80 -21.68
C CYS A 18 -35.09 -68.62 -21.05
N VAL A 19 -35.55 -67.40 -21.31
CA VAL A 19 -34.81 -66.13 -21.42
C VAL A 19 -34.89 -65.25 -20.14
N ARG A 20 -33.82 -64.47 -19.89
CA ARG A 20 -33.64 -63.21 -19.10
C ARG A 20 -34.12 -63.13 -17.65
N ALA A 21 -33.23 -62.68 -16.76
CA ALA A 21 -33.34 -61.39 -16.05
C ALA A 21 -32.04 -61.04 -15.31
N THR A 22 -31.66 -59.76 -15.39
CA THR A 22 -30.45 -59.13 -14.84
C THR A 22 -30.55 -58.97 -13.32
N ALA A 23 -29.46 -59.20 -12.58
CA ALA A 23 -29.27 -58.63 -11.25
C ALA A 23 -27.78 -58.49 -10.89
N ILE A 24 -27.48 -57.31 -10.35
CA ILE A 24 -26.18 -56.73 -9.98
C ILE A 24 -25.65 -57.38 -8.70
N VAL A 25 -24.35 -57.69 -8.65
CA VAL A 25 -23.65 -58.05 -7.39
C VAL A 25 -22.37 -57.23 -7.26
N TRP A 26 -22.28 -56.53 -6.13
CA TRP A 26 -21.14 -55.74 -5.66
C TRP A 26 -19.92 -56.61 -5.36
N LEU A 27 -18.73 -56.16 -5.75
CA LEU A 27 -17.46 -56.72 -5.28
C LEU A 27 -16.49 -55.58 -4.93
N LEU A 28 -16.30 -55.41 -3.62
CA LEU A 28 -15.28 -54.56 -2.99
C LEU A 28 -13.89 -55.12 -3.28
N VAL A 29 -13.03 -54.32 -3.90
CA VAL A 29 -11.58 -54.55 -3.93
C VAL A 29 -10.91 -53.33 -3.31
N ALA A 30 -10.26 -53.56 -2.16
CA ALA A 30 -9.44 -52.57 -1.48
C ALA A 30 -8.12 -52.37 -2.25
N ALA A 31 -7.94 -51.20 -2.86
CA ALA A 31 -6.65 -50.75 -3.35
C ALA A 31 -6.04 -49.80 -2.30
N GLN A 32 -4.96 -50.25 -1.66
CA GLN A 32 -4.10 -49.40 -0.85
C GLN A 32 -3.35 -48.43 -1.76
N CYS A 33 -3.78 -47.17 -1.81
CA CYS A 33 -2.98 -46.09 -2.36
C CYS A 33 -2.08 -45.55 -1.24
N GLY A 34 -0.76 -45.74 -1.40
CA GLY A 34 0.23 -45.03 -0.60
C GLY A 34 0.11 -43.53 -0.84
N PHE A 35 -0.10 -42.77 0.24
CA PHE A 35 0.02 -41.32 0.22
C PHE A 35 1.51 -40.97 0.04
N SER A 36 1.93 -40.70 -1.20
CA SER A 36 3.15 -39.90 -1.43
C SER A 36 2.84 -38.46 -1.07
N ALA A 37 3.50 -37.97 -0.02
CA ALA A 37 3.52 -36.57 0.34
C ALA A 37 4.43 -35.78 -0.62
N ASP A 38 4.00 -35.64 -1.88
CA ASP A 38 4.50 -34.57 -2.75
C ASP A 38 3.58 -33.37 -2.58
N ALA A 39 3.81 -32.63 -1.48
CA ALA A 39 3.39 -31.24 -1.42
C ALA A 39 4.16 -30.50 -2.50
N THR A 40 3.57 -30.42 -3.69
CA THR A 40 4.07 -29.59 -4.77
C THR A 40 4.20 -28.16 -4.22
N ASN A 41 5.44 -27.70 -4.12
CA ASN A 41 5.77 -26.28 -4.10
C ASN A 41 5.29 -25.69 -5.44
N ALA A 42 3.97 -25.51 -5.58
CA ALA A 42 3.44 -24.65 -6.60
C ALA A 42 4.00 -23.25 -6.31
N PRO A 43 4.70 -22.60 -7.26
CA PRO A 43 5.09 -21.22 -7.07
C PRO A 43 3.82 -20.42 -6.74
N ALA A 44 3.88 -19.59 -5.70
CA ALA A 44 2.79 -18.71 -5.35
C ALA A 44 2.29 -18.01 -6.64
N PRO A 45 0.97 -17.96 -6.90
CA PRO A 45 0.45 -17.34 -8.10
C PRO A 45 1.03 -15.93 -8.20
N ALA A 46 1.62 -15.60 -9.36
CA ALA A 46 2.15 -14.26 -9.61
C ALA A 46 1.09 -13.22 -9.22
N PRO A 47 1.48 -12.11 -8.58
CA PRO A 47 0.50 -11.12 -8.14
C PRO A 47 -0.35 -10.71 -9.35
N ALA A 48 -1.67 -10.83 -9.22
CA ALA A 48 -2.60 -10.42 -10.27
C ALA A 48 -2.92 -8.94 -10.07
N SER A 49 -3.01 -8.19 -11.18
CA SER A 49 -3.55 -6.83 -11.13
C SER A 49 -5.02 -6.90 -10.71
N SER A 50 -5.55 -5.82 -10.16
CA SER A 50 -6.97 -5.72 -9.80
C SER A 50 -7.66 -4.62 -10.56
N LEU A 51 -8.88 -4.92 -11.02
CA LEU A 51 -9.82 -3.99 -11.61
C LEU A 51 -10.95 -3.77 -10.60
N GLU A 52 -11.16 -2.53 -10.17
CA GLU A 52 -12.17 -2.13 -9.20
C GLU A 52 -13.24 -1.27 -9.88
N PHE A 53 -14.51 -1.52 -9.54
CA PHE A 53 -15.68 -0.85 -10.09
C PHE A 53 -16.24 0.19 -9.11
N LEU A 54 -17.02 1.15 -9.62
CA LEU A 54 -17.67 2.18 -8.81
C LEU A 54 -18.68 1.61 -7.81
N ASP A 55 -19.25 0.43 -8.10
CA ASP A 55 -20.17 -0.28 -7.21
C ASP A 55 -19.47 -1.03 -6.06
N GLY A 56 -18.13 -1.00 -6.02
CA GLY A 56 -17.34 -1.68 -4.99
C GLY A 56 -16.82 -3.05 -5.40
N SER A 57 -17.34 -3.66 -6.47
CA SER A 57 -16.88 -4.96 -6.95
C SER A 57 -15.44 -4.91 -7.46
N MET A 58 -14.77 -6.07 -7.49
CA MET A 58 -13.38 -6.20 -7.90
C MET A 58 -13.16 -7.48 -8.70
N LEU A 59 -12.34 -7.40 -9.75
CA LEU A 59 -11.92 -8.52 -10.57
C LEU A 59 -10.39 -8.60 -10.64
N LEU A 60 -9.83 -9.78 -10.36
CA LEU A 60 -8.40 -10.02 -10.51
C LEU A 60 -8.06 -10.39 -11.96
N GLY A 61 -6.82 -10.15 -12.39
CA GLY A 61 -6.37 -10.52 -13.73
C GLY A 61 -5.22 -9.64 -14.21
N ALA A 62 -5.23 -9.35 -15.50
CA ALA A 62 -4.26 -8.46 -16.12
C ALA A 62 -4.96 -7.54 -17.12
N LEU A 63 -4.47 -6.31 -17.21
CA LEU A 63 -4.90 -5.38 -18.25
C LEU A 63 -4.37 -5.87 -19.60
N ASP A 64 -5.27 -6.05 -20.57
CA ASP A 64 -4.92 -6.38 -21.96
C ASP A 64 -4.72 -5.09 -22.78
N GLY A 65 -5.58 -4.10 -22.56
CA GLY A 65 -5.45 -2.77 -23.13
C GLY A 65 -6.62 -1.86 -22.78
N ILE A 66 -6.52 -0.60 -23.16
CA ILE A 66 -7.59 0.39 -23.01
C ILE A 66 -7.73 1.16 -24.30
N ASN A 67 -8.95 1.38 -24.72
CA ASN A 67 -9.28 2.18 -25.89
C ASN A 67 -10.38 3.19 -25.52
N ALA A 68 -10.22 4.44 -25.93
CA ALA A 68 -11.16 5.51 -25.58
C ALA A 68 -12.60 5.27 -26.06
N GLN A 69 -12.79 4.46 -27.12
CA GLN A 69 -14.09 4.13 -27.69
C GLN A 69 -14.67 2.82 -27.14
N THR A 70 -13.85 1.79 -26.95
CA THR A 70 -14.33 0.44 -26.55
C THR A 70 -14.16 0.13 -25.06
N GLY A 71 -13.43 0.95 -24.32
CA GLY A 71 -13.24 0.79 -22.88
C GLY A 71 -12.01 -0.04 -22.51
N VAL A 72 -12.05 -0.67 -21.34
CA VAL A 72 -10.94 -1.42 -20.74
C VAL A 72 -11.09 -2.90 -21.06
N ARG A 73 -10.09 -3.49 -21.71
CA ARG A 73 -10.00 -4.93 -21.99
C ARG A 73 -9.21 -5.63 -20.91
N TRP A 74 -9.81 -6.62 -20.27
CA TRP A 74 -9.26 -7.31 -19.10
C TRP A 74 -9.15 -8.81 -19.33
N LYS A 75 -7.96 -9.37 -19.06
CA LYS A 75 -7.70 -10.80 -19.14
C LYS A 75 -7.89 -11.45 -17.78
N HIS A 76 -8.88 -12.33 -17.66
CA HIS A 76 -9.14 -13.13 -16.47
C HIS A 76 -8.77 -14.62 -16.73
N PRO A 77 -8.05 -15.31 -15.82
CA PRO A 77 -7.63 -16.71 -16.04
C PRO A 77 -8.76 -17.70 -16.32
N GLY A 78 -9.96 -17.42 -15.78
CA GLY A 78 -11.16 -18.24 -15.98
C GLY A 78 -11.94 -17.96 -17.26
N VAL A 79 -11.49 -17.05 -18.14
CA VAL A 79 -12.22 -16.66 -19.35
C VAL A 79 -11.33 -16.79 -20.59
N LYS A 80 -11.86 -17.35 -21.68
CA LYS A 80 -11.10 -17.64 -22.91
C LYS A 80 -10.70 -16.39 -23.70
N GLN A 81 -11.50 -15.33 -23.62
CA GLN A 81 -11.28 -14.06 -24.31
C GLN A 81 -11.25 -12.92 -23.28
N PRO A 82 -10.51 -11.81 -23.55
CA PRO A 82 -10.58 -10.63 -22.71
C PRO A 82 -12.02 -10.11 -22.58
N ILE A 83 -12.38 -9.66 -21.38
CA ILE A 83 -13.67 -9.02 -21.08
C ILE A 83 -13.53 -7.52 -21.33
N GLU A 84 -14.50 -6.90 -22.01
CA GLU A 84 -14.52 -5.45 -22.22
C GLU A 84 -15.43 -4.76 -21.19
N PHE A 85 -14.90 -3.75 -20.51
CA PHE A 85 -15.60 -2.97 -19.49
C PHE A 85 -15.67 -1.50 -19.89
N ALA A 86 -16.86 -0.90 -19.75
CA ALA A 86 -17.05 0.54 -19.92
C ALA A 86 -16.29 1.32 -18.83
N SER A 87 -15.42 2.26 -19.22
CA SER A 87 -14.61 3.05 -18.30
C SER A 87 -15.43 3.93 -17.35
N SER A 88 -16.68 4.25 -17.71
CA SER A 88 -17.62 4.99 -16.87
C SER A 88 -18.01 4.24 -15.59
N ASN A 89 -17.90 2.90 -15.57
CA ASN A 89 -18.24 2.08 -14.41
C ASN A 89 -17.01 1.68 -13.58
N LEU A 90 -15.83 2.03 -14.07
CA LEU A 90 -14.57 1.70 -13.42
C LEU A 90 -14.21 2.76 -12.40
N HIS A 91 -13.62 2.29 -11.30
CA HIS A 91 -13.03 3.12 -10.29
C HIS A 91 -11.51 3.10 -10.41
N GLN A 92 -10.88 1.92 -10.39
CA GLN A 92 -9.43 1.85 -10.34
C GLN A 92 -8.88 0.60 -11.02
N VAL A 93 -7.75 0.73 -11.71
CA VAL A 93 -6.87 -0.41 -12.02
C VAL A 93 -5.64 -0.29 -11.14
N ARG A 94 -5.34 -1.33 -10.35
CA ARG A 94 -4.08 -1.43 -9.62
C ARG A 94 -3.22 -2.51 -10.26
N PHE A 95 -1.99 -2.14 -10.64
CA PHE A 95 -1.10 -3.07 -11.29
C PHE A 95 -0.35 -3.93 -10.27
N ALA A 96 -0.24 -5.21 -10.57
CA ALA A 96 0.65 -6.09 -9.83
C ALA A 96 2.11 -5.73 -10.14
N ALA A 97 2.74 -5.06 -9.19
CA ALA A 97 4.15 -4.67 -9.21
C ALA A 97 4.59 -3.93 -10.49
N PRO A 98 4.59 -2.59 -10.50
CA PRO A 98 5.45 -1.89 -11.44
C PRO A 98 6.90 -2.34 -11.18
N ARG A 99 7.60 -2.76 -12.25
CA ARG A 99 8.95 -3.33 -12.16
C ARG A 99 9.83 -2.30 -11.44
N GLN A 100 10.56 -2.70 -10.40
CA GLN A 100 11.44 -1.81 -9.64
C GLN A 100 12.31 -0.99 -10.59
N ILE A 101 11.96 0.28 -10.79
CA ILE A 101 12.80 1.20 -11.54
C ILE A 101 13.85 1.64 -10.55
N ALA A 102 15.01 0.96 -10.58
CA ALA A 102 16.19 1.39 -9.84
C ALA A 102 16.46 2.85 -10.23
N THR A 103 16.32 3.78 -9.28
CA THR A 103 16.60 5.19 -9.54
C THR A 103 17.46 5.78 -8.44
N THR A 104 18.65 6.19 -8.87
CA THR A 104 19.59 7.08 -8.18
C THR A 104 19.39 8.53 -8.60
N ALA A 105 18.17 8.93 -8.95
CA ALA A 105 17.93 10.31 -9.35
C ALA A 105 18.11 11.24 -8.12
N PRO A 106 19.00 12.25 -8.21
CA PRO A 106 19.25 13.17 -7.11
C PRO A 106 18.00 13.98 -6.77
N ALA A 107 18.07 14.68 -5.65
CA ALA A 107 16.95 15.46 -5.15
C ALA A 107 16.45 16.48 -6.17
N SER A 108 15.17 16.34 -6.46
CA SER A 108 14.42 17.04 -7.48
C SER A 108 13.41 17.99 -6.85
N CYS A 109 12.91 18.96 -7.62
CA CYS A 109 11.76 19.74 -7.21
C CYS A 109 10.47 18.89 -7.27
N ARG A 110 9.54 19.15 -6.34
CA ARG A 110 8.16 18.66 -6.41
C ARG A 110 7.27 19.81 -6.85
N PHE A 111 6.53 19.60 -7.92
CA PHE A 111 5.63 20.57 -8.54
C PHE A 111 4.20 20.14 -8.28
N ARG A 112 3.37 21.04 -7.74
CA ARG A 112 1.94 20.80 -7.53
C ARG A 112 1.12 21.71 -8.43
N PHE A 113 0.12 21.15 -9.09
CA PHE A 113 -0.75 21.85 -10.04
C PHE A 113 -2.17 22.04 -9.48
N ALA A 114 -2.92 22.94 -10.10
CA ALA A 114 -4.28 23.34 -9.69
C ALA A 114 -5.27 22.17 -9.67
N ASN A 115 -5.11 21.20 -10.57
CA ASN A 115 -5.94 20.00 -10.65
C ASN A 115 -5.52 18.90 -9.64
N GLY A 116 -4.52 19.15 -8.79
CA GLY A 116 -3.99 18.18 -7.84
C GLY A 116 -2.96 17.22 -8.40
N ASP A 117 -2.53 17.39 -9.66
CA ASP A 117 -1.39 16.66 -10.21
C ASP A 117 -0.10 17.06 -9.48
N GLU A 118 0.77 16.08 -9.27
CA GLU A 118 2.08 16.25 -8.67
C GLU A 118 3.16 15.64 -9.57
N VAL A 119 4.21 16.40 -9.86
CA VAL A 119 5.34 15.93 -10.65
C VAL A 119 6.63 16.14 -9.88
N ILE A 120 7.52 15.16 -9.94
CA ILE A 120 8.83 15.17 -9.32
C ILE A 120 9.89 15.17 -10.42
N GLY A 121 10.70 16.22 -10.48
CA GLY A 121 11.69 16.40 -11.53
C GLY A 121 12.61 17.60 -11.31
N GLU A 122 13.55 17.80 -12.22
CA GLU A 122 14.44 18.97 -12.18
C GLU A 122 13.73 20.19 -12.77
N LEU A 123 13.86 21.34 -12.10
CA LEU A 123 13.38 22.61 -12.65
C LEU A 123 14.36 23.08 -13.73
N VAL A 124 13.95 23.01 -15.00
CA VAL A 124 14.77 23.49 -16.13
C VAL A 124 14.64 25.00 -16.26
N SER A 125 13.41 25.50 -16.31
CA SER A 125 13.12 26.92 -16.38
C SER A 125 11.69 27.24 -15.96
N LEU A 126 11.47 28.48 -15.54
CA LEU A 126 10.14 29.05 -15.32
C LEU A 126 10.15 30.50 -15.79
N ASP A 127 9.11 30.91 -16.49
CA ASP A 127 8.86 32.30 -16.86
C ASP A 127 7.40 32.69 -16.55
N ALA A 128 6.93 33.81 -17.13
CA ALA A 128 5.58 34.32 -16.92
C ALA A 128 4.48 33.39 -17.47
N GLU A 129 4.78 32.54 -18.44
CA GLU A 129 3.80 31.75 -19.19
C GLU A 129 3.96 30.26 -18.98
N VAL A 130 5.19 29.75 -18.84
CA VAL A 130 5.49 28.32 -18.84
C VAL A 130 6.46 27.93 -17.72
N VAL A 131 6.24 26.74 -17.16
CA VAL A 131 7.24 26.00 -16.40
C VAL A 131 7.72 24.80 -17.22
N VAL A 132 9.03 24.56 -17.22
CA VAL A 132 9.67 23.43 -17.89
C VAL A 132 10.33 22.54 -16.84
N ILE A 133 9.93 21.27 -16.81
CA ILE A 133 10.32 20.29 -15.80
C ILE A 133 10.96 19.10 -16.52
N ASP A 134 12.16 18.70 -16.12
CA ASP A 134 12.75 17.45 -16.59
C ASP A 134 12.30 16.31 -15.66
N SER A 135 11.36 15.50 -16.13
CA SER A 135 10.77 14.39 -15.37
C SER A 135 11.39 13.06 -15.79
N TRP A 136 11.49 12.15 -14.82
CA TRP A 136 12.06 10.83 -15.03
C TRP A 136 11.22 9.93 -15.96
N PHE A 137 9.93 10.23 -16.13
CA PHE A 137 8.99 9.41 -16.90
C PHE A 137 8.63 10.00 -18.28
N GLY A 138 8.71 11.32 -18.44
CA GLY A 138 8.21 12.04 -19.62
C GLY A 138 9.23 13.02 -20.22
N GLY A 139 10.45 13.07 -19.70
CA GLY A 139 11.47 14.03 -20.13
C GLY A 139 11.05 15.46 -19.85
N LYS A 140 11.32 16.38 -20.78
CA LYS A 140 11.02 17.81 -20.62
C LYS A 140 9.54 18.12 -20.79
N LEU A 141 8.80 18.05 -19.68
CA LEU A 141 7.41 18.47 -19.59
C LEU A 141 7.30 20.00 -19.62
N ARG A 142 6.31 20.52 -20.34
CA ARG A 142 5.98 21.95 -20.37
C ARG A 142 4.56 22.13 -19.86
N ALA A 143 4.36 23.02 -18.89
CA ALA A 143 3.04 23.30 -18.35
C ALA A 143 2.77 24.81 -18.24
N PRO A 144 1.51 25.26 -18.36
CA PRO A 144 1.17 26.66 -18.18
C PRO A 144 1.48 27.12 -16.75
N ARG A 145 2.21 28.22 -16.62
CA ARG A 145 2.62 28.81 -15.35
C ARG A 145 1.44 29.10 -14.41
N LYS A 146 0.28 29.45 -14.97
CA LYS A 146 -0.97 29.74 -14.24
C LYS A 146 -1.58 28.52 -13.54
N GLU A 147 -1.27 27.31 -14.01
CA GLU A 147 -1.76 26.05 -13.39
C GLU A 147 -0.85 25.61 -12.24
N LEU A 148 0.38 26.11 -12.17
CA LEU A 148 1.33 25.76 -11.13
C LEU A 148 0.96 26.46 -9.80
N ARG A 149 0.80 25.68 -8.73
CA ARG A 149 0.41 26.16 -7.40
C ARG A 149 1.59 26.24 -6.44
N ALA A 150 2.47 25.24 -6.49
CA ALA A 150 3.63 25.22 -5.62
C ALA A 150 4.83 24.52 -6.26
N ILE A 151 6.03 24.98 -5.89
CA ILE A 151 7.28 24.24 -6.05
C ILE A 151 7.84 24.01 -4.65
N ALA A 152 8.02 22.75 -4.26
CA ALA A 152 8.86 22.39 -3.14
C ALA A 152 10.25 22.05 -3.68
N VAL A 153 11.25 22.84 -3.29
CA VAL A 153 12.64 22.62 -3.66
C VAL A 153 13.22 21.66 -2.63
N ASN A 154 13.28 20.38 -2.99
CA ASN A 154 13.85 19.38 -2.10
C ASN A 154 15.37 19.52 -2.17
N GLY A 155 16.02 19.68 -1.01
CA GLY A 155 17.46 19.49 -0.92
C GLY A 155 17.81 18.01 -1.16
N ALA A 156 19.10 17.69 -1.28
CA ALA A 156 19.69 16.35 -1.50
C ALA A 156 19.20 15.20 -0.56
N GLY A 157 18.19 15.41 0.28
CA GLY A 157 17.75 14.51 1.34
C GLY A 157 16.43 13.76 1.13
N ASN A 158 15.76 13.77 -0.04
CA ASN A 158 14.46 13.06 -0.22
C ASN A 158 14.56 11.75 -1.04
N ALA A 159 15.70 11.07 -1.02
CA ALA A 159 15.91 9.82 -1.76
C ALA A 159 14.87 8.74 -1.37
N LEU A 160 14.25 8.13 -2.37
CA LEU A 160 13.33 6.99 -2.17
C LEU A 160 14.13 5.77 -1.70
N ILE A 161 13.80 5.25 -0.52
CA ILE A 161 14.42 4.06 0.08
C ILE A 161 13.59 2.82 -0.26
N TYR A 162 12.26 2.94 -0.22
CA TYR A 162 11.36 1.84 -0.52
C TYR A 162 10.00 2.34 -1.00
N GLU A 163 9.40 1.58 -1.93
CA GLU A 163 8.01 1.73 -2.33
C GLU A 163 7.35 0.35 -2.48
N GLY A 164 6.19 0.17 -1.87
CA GLY A 164 5.48 -1.11 -1.89
C GLY A 164 4.37 -1.19 -0.83
N PRO A 165 4.08 -2.39 -0.27
CA PRO A 165 4.65 -3.68 -0.62
C PRO A 165 4.13 -4.22 -1.96
N LEU A 166 5.04 -4.70 -2.80
CA LEU A 166 4.71 -5.32 -4.10
C LEU A 166 4.78 -6.85 -4.03
N ASN A 167 5.42 -7.37 -2.99
CA ASN A 167 5.51 -8.78 -2.61
C ASN A 167 5.86 -8.85 -1.11
N ASP A 168 5.94 -10.06 -0.58
CA ASP A 168 6.36 -10.37 0.79
C ASP A 168 7.87 -10.59 0.95
N GLY A 169 8.64 -10.58 -0.14
CA GLY A 169 10.09 -10.80 -0.12
C GLY A 169 10.82 -9.77 0.72
N GLY A 170 11.61 -10.23 1.70
CA GLY A 170 12.37 -9.37 2.63
C GLY A 170 11.58 -8.87 3.84
N TRP A 171 10.31 -9.24 3.98
CA TRP A 171 9.53 -9.01 5.19
C TRP A 171 9.71 -10.15 6.20
N LYS A 172 9.64 -9.82 7.49
CA LYS A 172 9.69 -10.74 8.61
C LYS A 172 8.34 -10.74 9.31
N PHE A 173 7.85 -11.94 9.58
CA PHE A 173 6.59 -12.18 10.27
C PHE A 173 6.88 -12.76 11.64
N GLY A 174 6.35 -12.15 12.69
CA GLY A 174 6.36 -12.73 14.02
C GLY A 174 4.97 -13.16 14.42
N GLY A 175 4.84 -14.43 14.83
CA GLY A 175 3.66 -14.90 15.51
C GLY A 175 3.53 -14.28 16.89
N SER A 176 2.33 -14.33 17.47
CA SER A 176 2.16 -14.20 18.92
C SER A 176 2.73 -15.46 19.60
N GLY A 177 4.05 -15.54 19.68
CA GLY A 177 4.78 -16.64 20.32
C GLY A 177 5.06 -16.30 21.78
N VAL A 178 4.34 -16.92 22.71
CA VAL A 178 4.73 -16.96 24.13
C VAL A 178 5.83 -18.01 24.29
N VAL A 179 7.01 -17.59 24.76
CA VAL A 179 8.06 -18.50 25.23
C VAL A 179 7.72 -18.91 26.67
N MET A 180 7.52 -20.21 26.90
CA MET A 180 7.22 -20.80 28.21
C MET A 180 8.49 -20.97 29.04
N GLY A 181 8.49 -20.39 30.25
CA GLY A 181 9.56 -20.57 31.22
C GLY A 181 9.32 -19.82 32.52
N GLY A 182 8.27 -20.22 33.26
CA GLY A 182 8.04 -19.80 34.65
C GLY A 182 6.87 -18.83 34.83
N VAL A 183 5.66 -19.40 34.93
CA VAL A 183 4.39 -18.78 35.35
C VAL A 183 3.88 -17.63 34.47
N ALA A 184 3.10 -18.00 33.45
CA ALA A 184 2.33 -17.11 32.60
C ALA A 184 0.80 -17.36 32.76
N ARG A 185 0.04 -16.27 32.87
CA ARG A 185 -1.39 -16.17 32.50
C ARG A 185 -1.49 -14.95 31.57
N PRO A 186 -2.25 -14.99 30.45
CA PRO A 186 -3.70 -15.22 30.46
C PRO A 186 -4.26 -16.16 29.36
N VAL A 187 -5.42 -16.77 29.63
CA VAL A 187 -6.33 -17.43 28.66
C VAL A 187 -7.44 -16.40 28.34
N LEU A 188 -7.86 -16.12 27.10
CA LEU A 188 -8.64 -16.88 26.10
C LEU A 188 -8.21 -16.36 24.70
N ILE A 189 -7.92 -17.12 23.62
CA ILE A 189 -8.55 -18.28 22.94
C ILE A 189 -10.08 -18.20 22.89
N ASN A 190 -10.59 -17.85 21.70
CA ASN A 190 -11.95 -18.01 21.18
C ASN A 190 -12.96 -18.77 22.09
N PRO A 191 -14.10 -18.16 22.50
CA PRO A 191 -15.08 -18.82 23.37
C PRO A 191 -15.82 -20.00 22.73
N ALA A 192 -15.62 -20.32 21.45
CA ALA A 192 -16.22 -21.51 20.82
C ALA A 192 -15.49 -22.85 21.14
N ALA A 193 -14.36 -22.82 21.85
CA ALA A 193 -13.54 -24.02 22.10
C ALA A 193 -13.55 -24.51 23.57
N ILE A 194 -14.56 -24.14 24.36
CA ILE A 194 -14.78 -24.74 25.69
C ILE A 194 -15.89 -25.78 25.58
N ILE A 195 -15.58 -26.93 24.98
CA ILE A 195 -16.23 -28.19 25.32
C ILE A 195 -15.13 -29.24 25.50
N GLY A 196 -14.80 -29.51 26.77
CA GLY A 196 -14.23 -30.78 27.21
C GLY A 196 -12.72 -30.95 27.14
N GLY A 197 -12.10 -31.05 28.32
CA GLY A 197 -10.94 -31.92 28.52
C GLY A 197 -9.57 -31.26 28.44
N ILE A 198 -8.87 -31.30 29.58
CA ILE A 198 -7.41 -31.25 29.62
C ILE A 198 -6.92 -32.49 28.86
N VAL A 199 -6.56 -32.33 27.59
CA VAL A 199 -5.82 -33.35 26.84
C VAL A 199 -4.37 -32.90 26.79
N GLY A 200 -3.57 -33.40 27.73
CA GLY A 200 -2.13 -33.53 27.52
C GLY A 200 -1.95 -34.60 26.43
N GLY A 201 -1.76 -34.15 25.20
CA GLY A 201 -1.49 -35.02 24.06
C GLY A 201 -0.41 -34.40 23.20
N ASP A 202 0.70 -35.12 23.04
CA ASP A 202 1.79 -34.84 22.11
C ASP A 202 1.36 -35.03 20.64
N GLY A 203 0.22 -34.42 20.27
CA GLY A 203 -0.25 -34.35 18.89
C GLY A 203 0.37 -33.15 18.16
N PRO A 204 0.57 -33.21 16.83
CA PRO A 204 1.05 -32.07 16.06
C PRO A 204 0.07 -30.90 16.24
N ARG A 205 0.55 -29.80 16.82
CA ARG A 205 -0.23 -28.56 16.91
C ARG A 205 -0.53 -28.09 15.48
N PRO A 206 -1.78 -27.73 15.14
CA PRO A 206 -2.09 -27.18 13.82
C PRO A 206 -1.19 -25.94 13.58
N PRO A 207 -0.68 -25.74 12.35
CA PRO A 207 0.20 -24.62 12.06
C PRO A 207 -0.52 -23.32 12.43
N ALA A 208 0.16 -22.45 13.17
CA ALA A 208 -0.39 -21.15 13.53
C ALA A 208 -0.67 -20.36 12.25
N THR A 209 -1.93 -19.95 12.04
CA THR A 209 -2.27 -19.05 10.94
C THR A 209 -1.44 -17.77 11.08
N PRO A 210 -0.71 -17.35 10.04
CA PRO A 210 0.12 -16.16 10.13
C PRO A 210 -0.75 -14.94 10.40
N ALA A 211 -0.36 -14.13 11.39
CA ALA A 211 -1.11 -12.95 11.80
C ALA A 211 -1.20 -11.88 10.70
N TRP A 212 -0.31 -11.95 9.71
CA TRP A 212 -0.26 -11.08 8.55
C TRP A 212 -0.15 -11.93 7.29
N THR A 213 -0.88 -11.54 6.26
CA THR A 213 -0.83 -12.15 4.92
C THR A 213 -0.64 -11.07 3.88
N PHE A 214 0.20 -11.34 2.88
CA PHE A 214 0.33 -10.46 1.72
C PHE A 214 -0.81 -10.74 0.73
N LYS A 215 -1.56 -9.72 0.36
CA LYS A 215 -2.64 -9.81 -0.63
C LYS A 215 -2.84 -8.47 -1.33
N ASN A 216 -2.89 -8.48 -2.66
CA ASN A 216 -3.19 -7.31 -3.50
C ASN A 216 -2.28 -6.09 -3.19
N ASN A 217 -0.95 -6.24 -3.16
CA ASN A 217 -0.01 -5.15 -2.84
C ASN A 217 -0.20 -4.50 -1.46
N GLY A 218 -0.64 -5.29 -0.49
CA GLY A 218 -0.80 -4.85 0.90
C GLY A 218 -0.68 -6.03 1.84
N PHE A 219 -0.40 -5.74 3.10
CA PHE A 219 -0.44 -6.72 4.17
C PHE A 219 -1.74 -6.58 4.93
N ILE A 220 -2.46 -7.69 5.09
CA ILE A 220 -3.69 -7.77 5.85
C ILE A 220 -3.39 -8.54 7.13
N SER A 221 -3.75 -7.95 8.27
CA SER A 221 -3.73 -8.63 9.56
C SER A 221 -5.12 -8.95 10.04
N THR A 222 -5.33 -10.18 10.50
CA THR A 222 -6.57 -10.67 11.13
C THR A 222 -6.35 -11.19 12.55
N ALA A 223 -5.10 -11.21 13.02
CA ALA A 223 -4.73 -11.67 14.35
C ALA A 223 -3.60 -10.81 14.93
N SER A 224 -3.28 -11.02 16.21
CA SER A 224 -2.14 -10.35 16.82
C SER A 224 -0.82 -10.90 16.31
N GLY A 225 0.08 -10.02 15.91
CA GLY A 225 1.41 -10.39 15.42
C GLY A 225 2.15 -9.24 14.73
N THR A 226 3.41 -9.48 14.41
CA THR A 226 4.33 -8.47 13.89
C THR A 226 4.63 -8.69 12.41
N LEU A 227 4.87 -7.57 11.73
CA LEU A 227 5.33 -7.49 10.36
C LEU A 227 6.44 -6.44 10.32
N GLY A 228 7.68 -6.84 10.10
CA GLY A 228 8.80 -5.92 10.10
C GLY A 228 9.77 -6.13 8.95
N ARG A 229 10.55 -5.08 8.69
CA ARG A 229 11.59 -5.07 7.66
C ARG A 229 12.66 -4.07 8.05
N ASP A 230 13.91 -4.42 7.75
CA ASP A 230 15.01 -3.48 7.84
C ASP A 230 15.11 -2.66 6.56
N PHE A 231 14.84 -1.36 6.66
CA PHE A 231 14.86 -0.42 5.54
C PHE A 231 16.18 0.32 5.41
N LYS A 232 17.13 0.10 6.34
CA LYS A 232 18.37 0.90 6.42
C LYS A 232 18.06 2.40 6.53
N LEU A 233 17.11 2.75 7.41
CA LEU A 233 16.69 4.14 7.62
C LEU A 233 17.88 5.07 7.92
N PRO A 234 18.03 6.20 7.20
CA PRO A 234 18.99 7.25 7.56
C PRO A 234 18.50 7.99 8.83
N PRO A 235 19.33 8.82 9.49
CA PRO A 235 18.94 9.51 10.73
C PRO A 235 17.75 10.46 10.62
N VAL A 236 17.41 10.89 9.40
CA VAL A 236 16.27 11.75 9.10
C VAL A 236 15.48 11.08 7.99
N ALA A 237 14.25 10.64 8.30
CA ALA A 237 13.45 9.83 7.39
C ALA A 237 11.97 10.16 7.46
N ARG A 238 11.28 9.84 6.36
CA ARG A 238 9.85 9.97 6.15
C ARG A 238 9.27 8.60 5.78
N VAL A 239 8.19 8.23 6.47
CA VAL A 239 7.47 6.97 6.28
C VAL A 239 6.00 7.30 6.04
N GLU A 240 5.48 6.92 4.88
CA GLU A 240 4.10 7.16 4.48
C GLU A 240 3.41 5.84 4.18
N PHE A 241 2.16 5.64 4.58
CA PHE A 241 1.41 4.43 4.26
C PHE A 241 -0.09 4.67 4.41
N ASP A 242 -0.89 3.87 3.70
CA ASP A 242 -2.33 3.80 3.89
C ASP A 242 -2.63 2.73 4.93
N LEU A 243 -3.37 3.11 5.98
CA LEU A 243 -3.94 2.19 6.96
C LEU A 243 -5.44 2.12 6.76
N ALA A 244 -5.97 0.92 6.50
CA ALA A 244 -7.40 0.65 6.48
C ALA A 244 -7.80 -0.32 7.60
N TRP A 245 -9.03 -0.22 8.09
CA TRP A 245 -9.56 -1.02 9.21
C TRP A 245 -11.07 -1.31 9.06
N LYS A 246 -11.52 -2.47 9.57
CA LYS A 246 -12.95 -2.84 9.59
C LYS A 246 -13.72 -2.26 10.79
N THR A 247 -13.15 -2.43 11.98
CA THR A 247 -13.81 -2.08 13.24
C THR A 247 -13.20 -0.83 13.85
N MET A 248 -12.12 -1.00 14.64
CA MET A 248 -11.39 0.11 15.24
C MET A 248 -9.89 -0.07 14.97
N PRO A 249 -9.18 0.98 14.53
CA PRO A 249 -7.75 0.88 14.32
C PRO A 249 -7.06 0.76 15.67
N SER A 250 -6.25 -0.30 15.83
CA SER A 250 -5.37 -0.52 16.97
C SER A 250 -4.08 -1.17 16.48
N MET A 251 -3.06 -0.34 16.23
CA MET A 251 -1.78 -0.78 15.66
C MET A 251 -0.64 -0.01 16.30
N ARG A 252 0.46 -0.71 16.61
CA ARG A 252 1.73 -0.08 16.98
C ARG A 252 2.68 -0.12 15.80
N ILE A 253 3.43 0.96 15.64
CA ILE A 253 4.47 1.08 14.62
C ILE A 253 5.74 1.51 15.33
N ALA A 254 6.78 0.68 15.22
CA ALA A 254 8.12 1.00 15.68
C ALA A 254 8.94 1.51 14.49
N LEU A 255 9.50 2.71 14.59
CA LEU A 255 10.51 3.24 13.67
C LEU A 255 11.88 3.22 14.35
N TYR A 256 12.93 2.99 13.57
CA TYR A 256 14.32 2.89 14.03
C TYR A 256 14.52 1.77 15.05
N THR A 257 13.95 0.60 14.76
CA THR A 257 14.13 -0.60 15.59
C THR A 257 15.09 -1.59 14.94
N ASP A 258 15.86 -2.28 15.76
CA ASP A 258 16.73 -3.41 15.40
C ASP A 258 15.99 -4.76 15.51
N VAL A 259 14.88 -4.79 16.25
CA VAL A 259 14.05 -5.98 16.44
C VAL A 259 12.84 -5.92 15.51
N ILE A 260 12.90 -6.61 14.36
CA ILE A 260 11.87 -6.53 13.31
C ILE A 260 10.90 -7.73 13.25
N ASP A 261 10.94 -8.62 14.23
CA ASP A 261 10.11 -9.84 14.27
C ASP A 261 9.33 -10.03 15.58
N ARG A 262 9.49 -9.15 16.58
CA ARG A 262 8.79 -9.25 17.88
C ARG A 262 8.66 -7.90 18.57
N MET A 263 7.82 -7.83 19.60
CA MET A 263 7.57 -6.61 20.37
C MET A 263 8.39 -6.46 21.65
N ASP A 264 8.96 -7.55 22.12
CA ASP A 264 9.82 -7.57 23.30
C ASP A 264 11.17 -6.95 22.97
N TYR A 265 11.67 -6.11 23.87
CA TYR A 265 12.94 -5.39 23.72
C TYR A 265 13.06 -4.55 22.44
N ASN A 266 11.93 -4.22 21.82
CA ASN A 266 11.85 -3.41 20.61
C ASN A 266 12.06 -1.92 20.97
N ALA A 267 13.31 -1.47 20.92
CA ALA A 267 13.66 -0.06 21.03
C ALA A 267 13.27 0.69 19.75
N GLY A 268 12.99 1.99 19.87
CA GLY A 268 12.60 2.82 18.73
C GLY A 268 11.60 3.92 19.09
N TYR A 269 11.20 4.69 18.08
CA TYR A 269 10.05 5.60 18.16
C TYR A 269 8.78 4.82 17.88
N GLN A 270 7.85 4.87 18.81
CA GLN A 270 6.70 4.01 18.80
C GLN A 270 5.44 4.85 18.66
N PHE A 271 4.78 4.69 17.52
CA PHE A 271 3.48 5.29 17.25
C PHE A 271 2.42 4.25 17.55
N TYR A 272 1.59 4.51 18.55
CA TYR A 272 0.42 3.70 18.83
C TYR A 272 -0.83 4.42 18.32
N ILE A 273 -1.40 3.87 17.27
CA ILE A 273 -2.67 4.31 16.68
C ILE A 273 -3.78 3.58 17.40
N SER A 274 -4.71 4.33 18.00
CA SER A 274 -5.86 3.77 18.71
C SER A 274 -7.06 4.70 18.60
N SER A 275 -8.16 4.20 18.02
CA SER A 275 -9.38 4.99 17.78
C SER A 275 -9.05 6.27 16.98
N SER A 276 -9.37 7.47 17.48
CA SER A 276 -9.05 8.76 16.85
C SER A 276 -7.78 9.43 17.39
N TYR A 277 -6.89 8.67 18.03
CA TYR A 277 -5.66 9.19 18.62
C TYR A 277 -4.42 8.43 18.16
N VAL A 278 -3.31 9.16 18.13
CA VAL A 278 -1.96 8.61 18.01
C VAL A 278 -1.14 9.02 19.22
N TYR A 279 -0.57 8.03 19.89
CA TYR A 279 0.34 8.19 21.01
C TYR A 279 1.75 7.96 20.50
N LEU A 280 2.66 8.89 20.80
CA LEU A 280 4.08 8.70 20.55
C LEU A 280 4.78 8.41 21.87
N TYR A 281 5.61 7.38 21.87
CA TYR A 281 6.52 7.07 22.96
C TYR A 281 7.86 6.67 22.38
N ARG A 282 8.93 6.99 23.11
CA ARG A 282 10.24 6.40 22.83
C ARG A 282 10.43 5.19 23.73
N ARG A 283 10.88 4.08 23.14
CA ARG A 283 11.40 2.92 23.84
C ARG A 283 12.92 2.87 23.71
N THR A 284 13.62 2.77 24.83
CA THR A 284 15.07 2.56 24.90
C THR A 284 15.39 1.44 25.86
N VAL A 285 16.54 0.80 25.68
CA VAL A 285 17.12 -0.14 26.65
C VAL A 285 17.98 0.67 27.63
N ASN A 286 17.81 0.47 28.94
CA ASN A 286 18.70 1.07 29.94
C ASN A 286 19.99 0.26 30.13
N GLU A 287 20.95 0.78 30.89
CA GLU A 287 22.23 0.10 31.16
C GLU A 287 22.06 -1.28 31.80
N GLY A 288 20.95 -1.53 32.51
CA GLY A 288 20.60 -2.82 33.11
C GLY A 288 19.82 -3.77 32.19
N GLY A 289 19.65 -3.44 30.91
CA GLY A 289 18.92 -4.26 29.92
C GLY A 289 17.39 -4.16 29.99
N GLY A 290 16.84 -3.33 30.87
CA GLY A 290 15.40 -3.08 31.02
C GLY A 290 14.87 -2.03 30.04
N MET A 291 13.61 -2.18 29.63
CA MET A 291 12.95 -1.22 28.73
C MET A 291 12.44 0.01 29.47
N VAL A 292 12.83 1.19 28.96
CA VAL A 292 12.36 2.50 29.45
C VAL A 292 11.43 3.12 28.43
N PHE A 293 10.35 3.72 28.92
CA PHE A 293 9.32 4.36 28.13
C PHE A 293 9.29 5.85 28.43
N SER A 294 9.51 6.66 27.41
CA SER A 294 9.31 8.12 27.50
C SER A 294 8.07 8.46 26.68
N ALA A 295 6.94 8.66 27.36
CA ALA A 295 5.71 9.09 26.71
C ALA A 295 5.80 10.57 26.30
N THR A 296 5.23 10.91 25.16
CA THR A 296 4.95 12.30 24.77
C THR A 296 3.46 12.58 24.90
N GLU A 297 3.05 13.82 24.63
CA GLU A 297 1.64 14.14 24.48
C GLU A 297 0.99 13.32 23.34
N ASN A 298 -0.30 13.04 23.46
CA ASN A 298 -1.06 12.42 22.37
C ASN A 298 -1.40 13.44 21.27
N ALA A 299 -1.72 12.92 20.09
CA ALA A 299 -2.30 13.68 18.99
C ALA A 299 -3.70 13.14 18.69
N ARG A 300 -4.69 14.04 18.60
CA ARG A 300 -6.00 13.72 18.05
C ARG A 300 -5.91 13.76 16.53
N VAL A 301 -6.46 12.76 15.85
CA VAL A 301 -6.48 12.64 14.39
C VAL A 301 -7.95 12.63 13.92
N PRO A 302 -8.54 13.80 13.65
CA PRO A 302 -9.93 13.89 13.22
C PRO A 302 -10.27 13.10 11.95
N GLN A 303 -9.29 12.92 11.06
CA GLN A 303 -9.42 12.17 9.80
C GLN A 303 -9.82 10.71 10.02
N MET A 304 -9.60 10.16 11.22
CA MET A 304 -9.99 8.79 11.58
C MET A 304 -11.46 8.68 12.01
N ASN A 305 -12.16 9.80 12.23
CA ASN A 305 -13.57 9.79 12.61
C ASN A 305 -14.44 9.44 11.40
N ASN A 306 -15.35 8.47 11.56
CA ASN A 306 -16.30 8.05 10.53
C ASN A 306 -15.64 7.60 9.21
N ARG A 307 -14.38 7.19 9.25
CA ARG A 307 -13.65 6.61 8.12
C ARG A 307 -13.08 5.25 8.51
N SER A 308 -12.82 4.43 7.50
CA SER A 308 -12.18 3.12 7.60
C SER A 308 -10.77 3.11 7.00
N LYS A 309 -10.26 4.27 6.58
CA LYS A 309 -8.95 4.42 5.92
C LYS A 309 -8.40 5.83 6.08
N VAL A 310 -7.10 5.92 6.35
CA VAL A 310 -6.31 7.17 6.40
C VAL A 310 -4.92 6.92 5.83
N ARG A 311 -4.39 7.91 5.11
CA ARG A 311 -2.97 7.94 4.74
C ARG A 311 -2.17 8.63 5.84
N PHE A 312 -1.33 7.88 6.53
CA PHE A 312 -0.44 8.41 7.55
C PHE A 312 0.92 8.77 6.95
N GLU A 313 1.50 9.84 7.46
CA GLU A 313 2.90 10.18 7.24
C GLU A 313 3.57 10.48 8.59
N MET A 314 4.68 9.80 8.83
CA MET A 314 5.50 9.93 10.03
C MET A 314 6.90 10.38 9.62
N ARG A 315 7.36 11.48 10.21
CA ARG A 315 8.71 12.02 9.99
C ARG A 315 9.49 11.96 11.30
N ILE A 316 10.72 11.49 11.23
CA ILE A 316 11.66 11.52 12.36
C ILE A 316 12.90 12.28 11.92
N ASN A 317 13.34 13.22 12.76
CA ASN A 317 14.64 13.87 12.65
C ASN A 317 15.41 13.62 13.94
N LYS A 318 16.36 12.67 13.92
CA LYS A 318 17.18 12.34 15.09
C LYS A 318 18.10 13.49 15.49
N GLU A 319 18.58 14.27 14.53
CA GLU A 319 19.50 15.40 14.77
C GLU A 319 18.81 16.54 15.52
N LYS A 320 17.58 16.85 15.12
CA LYS A 320 16.72 17.85 15.77
C LYS A 320 15.79 17.24 16.83
N GLU A 321 16.00 15.98 17.21
CA GLU A 321 15.16 15.14 18.08
C GLU A 321 13.66 15.49 17.99
N THR A 322 13.13 15.52 16.77
CA THR A 322 11.72 15.81 16.50
C THR A 322 11.05 14.66 15.78
N ALA A 323 9.77 14.49 16.07
CA ALA A 323 8.88 13.61 15.34
C ALA A 323 7.68 14.43 14.85
N ALA A 324 7.19 14.17 13.65
CA ALA A 324 5.98 14.80 13.13
C ALA A 324 5.02 13.75 12.56
N LEU A 325 3.73 14.00 12.75
CA LEU A 325 2.63 13.19 12.24
C LEU A 325 1.77 14.04 11.31
N TYR A 326 1.43 13.45 10.17
CA TYR A 326 0.49 13.96 9.20
C TYR A 326 -0.56 12.89 8.91
N ALA A 327 -1.78 13.32 8.59
CA ALA A 327 -2.89 12.45 8.20
C ALA A 327 -3.61 13.06 6.98
N ASP A 328 -3.77 12.29 5.92
CA ASP A 328 -4.29 12.71 4.61
C ASP A 328 -3.60 14.00 4.11
N GLY A 329 -2.27 14.04 4.22
CA GLY A 329 -1.43 15.17 3.79
C GLY A 329 -1.49 16.40 4.69
N THR A 330 -2.30 16.39 5.75
CA THR A 330 -2.43 17.51 6.69
C THR A 330 -1.55 17.28 7.93
N HIS A 331 -0.79 18.30 8.34
CA HIS A 331 -0.02 18.27 9.60
C HIS A 331 -0.96 18.10 10.79
N VAL A 332 -0.67 17.12 11.63
CA VAL A 332 -1.44 16.85 12.86
C VAL A 332 -0.69 17.39 14.08
N LYS A 333 0.58 17.00 14.25
CA LYS A 333 1.38 17.38 15.42
C LYS A 333 2.88 17.19 15.16
N THR A 334 3.70 18.03 15.77
CA THR A 334 5.14 17.84 15.91
C THR A 334 5.48 17.71 17.40
N TRP A 335 6.29 16.73 17.76
CA TRP A 335 6.79 16.50 19.12
C TRP A 335 8.29 16.72 19.18
N ARG A 336 8.77 17.19 20.34
CA ARG A 336 10.17 17.08 20.76
C ARG A 336 10.35 15.77 21.51
N VAL A 337 11.33 14.95 21.11
CA VAL A 337 11.57 13.61 21.66
C VAL A 337 13.00 13.54 22.21
N SER A 338 13.22 14.11 23.39
CA SER A 338 14.55 14.29 24.00
C SER A 338 15.14 13.01 24.59
N GLY A 339 16.46 12.84 24.51
CA GLY A 339 17.25 11.79 25.19
C GLY A 339 17.94 10.81 24.23
N PRO A 340 18.45 9.66 24.70
CA PRO A 340 19.20 8.72 23.85
C PRO A 340 18.40 8.30 22.61
N GLN A 341 19.06 8.34 21.45
CA GLN A 341 18.45 8.06 20.17
C GLN A 341 18.56 6.58 19.84
N PRO A 342 17.49 5.90 19.38
CA PRO A 342 17.55 4.49 19.03
C PRO A 342 18.49 4.26 17.83
N GLU A 343 19.27 3.19 17.86
CA GLU A 343 20.28 2.88 16.83
C GLU A 343 19.74 2.05 15.66
N GLY A 344 18.58 1.40 15.84
CA GLY A 344 17.98 0.55 14.83
C GLY A 344 17.60 1.27 13.54
N THR A 345 17.45 0.51 12.46
CA THR A 345 17.15 1.03 11.12
C THR A 345 15.90 0.41 10.48
N GLY A 346 15.22 -0.46 11.21
CA GLY A 346 14.02 -1.15 10.76
C GLY A 346 12.73 -0.44 11.13
N ILE A 347 11.67 -0.91 10.49
CA ILE A 347 10.27 -0.56 10.80
C ILE A 347 9.55 -1.85 11.13
N LEU A 348 8.73 -1.83 12.17
CA LEU A 348 7.85 -2.94 12.54
C LEU A 348 6.43 -2.44 12.77
N PHE A 349 5.47 -3.11 12.13
CA PHE A 349 4.04 -2.98 12.34
C PHE A 349 3.58 -4.11 13.25
N TYR A 350 2.79 -3.77 14.28
CA TYR A 350 2.23 -4.73 15.22
C TYR A 350 0.73 -4.52 15.33
N SER A 351 -0.01 -5.53 14.85
CA SER A 351 -1.44 -5.64 15.07
C SER A 351 -1.67 -6.18 16.47
N GLN A 352 -2.46 -5.48 17.28
CA GLN A 352 -2.74 -5.90 18.67
C GLN A 352 -4.04 -6.70 18.80
N ARG A 353 -4.92 -6.64 17.80
CA ARG A 353 -6.28 -7.18 17.91
C ARG A 353 -6.39 -8.51 17.18
N THR A 354 -7.25 -9.36 17.72
CA THR A 354 -7.66 -10.64 17.12
C THR A 354 -9.07 -10.60 16.57
N ASP A 355 -9.81 -9.52 16.79
CA ASP A 355 -11.22 -9.33 16.43
C ASP A 355 -11.42 -8.14 15.47
N GLY A 356 -10.35 -7.69 14.83
CA GLY A 356 -10.37 -6.61 13.86
C GLY A 356 -9.37 -6.86 12.75
N SER A 357 -9.76 -6.55 11.52
CA SER A 357 -8.88 -6.61 10.36
C SER A 357 -8.29 -5.23 10.08
N ILE A 358 -6.96 -5.20 9.88
CA ILE A 358 -6.25 -4.01 9.42
C ILE A 358 -5.47 -4.32 8.16
N ARG A 359 -5.28 -3.31 7.32
CA ARG A 359 -4.50 -3.41 6.09
C ARG A 359 -3.51 -2.27 6.00
N VAL A 360 -2.25 -2.62 5.79
CA VAL A 360 -1.16 -1.69 5.50
C VAL A 360 -0.81 -1.81 4.02
N SER A 361 -0.89 -0.70 3.29
CA SER A 361 -0.59 -0.65 1.85
C SER A 361 0.03 0.69 1.48
N ASN A 362 0.50 0.83 0.24
CA ASN A 362 1.04 2.09 -0.27
C ASN A 362 2.15 2.69 0.61
N LEU A 363 2.99 1.82 1.19
CA LEU A 363 4.14 2.16 2.01
C LEU A 363 5.23 2.78 1.14
N ARG A 364 5.62 4.00 1.49
CA ARG A 364 6.74 4.74 0.94
C ARG A 364 7.69 5.10 2.08
N VAL A 365 8.96 4.76 1.91
CA VAL A 365 10.03 5.14 2.82
C VAL A 365 11.01 5.99 2.05
N SER A 366 11.35 7.16 2.57
CA SER A 366 12.32 8.05 1.95
C SER A 366 13.22 8.66 3.01
N ALA A 367 14.45 9.00 2.60
CA ALA A 367 15.22 9.97 3.33
C ALA A 367 14.41 11.27 3.43
N TRP A 368 14.70 12.09 4.44
CA TRP A 368 14.13 13.43 4.52
C TRP A 368 15.22 14.45 4.81
N ASP A 369 15.16 15.61 4.16
CA ASP A 369 16.11 16.71 4.36
C ASP A 369 15.91 17.49 5.67
N GLY A 370 14.97 17.05 6.53
CA GLY A 370 14.70 17.67 7.82
C GLY A 370 13.98 19.02 7.73
N ARG A 371 13.53 19.43 6.54
CA ARG A 371 12.76 20.66 6.30
C ARG A 371 11.27 20.37 6.32
N GLU A 372 10.51 21.14 7.10
CA GLU A 372 9.05 21.02 7.07
C GLU A 372 8.51 21.52 5.74
N GLU A 373 7.80 20.64 5.04
CA GLU A 373 6.99 21.00 3.89
C GLU A 373 5.75 21.74 4.39
N ILE A 374 5.67 23.03 4.11
CA ILE A 374 4.54 23.87 4.48
C ILE A 374 3.40 23.54 3.51
N SER A 375 2.20 23.35 4.06
CA SER A 375 1.02 23.07 3.27
C SER A 375 0.79 24.21 2.27
N THR A 376 0.39 23.86 1.03
CA THR A 376 -0.03 24.87 0.07
C THR A 376 -1.17 25.68 0.71
N PRO A 377 -1.10 27.03 0.70
CA PRO A 377 -2.19 27.84 1.19
C PRO A 377 -3.50 27.48 0.48
N THR A 378 -4.56 27.25 1.27
CA THR A 378 -5.89 26.90 0.76
C THR A 378 -6.72 28.13 0.38
N ASN A 379 -6.34 29.31 0.86
CA ASN A 379 -6.98 30.58 0.54
C ASN A 379 -6.39 31.15 -0.75
N ALA A 380 -7.18 31.96 -1.46
CA ALA A 380 -6.74 32.68 -2.64
C ALA A 380 -5.50 33.54 -2.32
N MET A 381 -4.54 33.53 -3.25
CA MET A 381 -3.30 34.28 -3.15
C MET A 381 -3.16 35.20 -4.36
N SER A 382 -2.92 36.49 -4.12
CA SER A 382 -2.66 37.47 -5.17
C SER A 382 -1.19 37.54 -5.58
N GLU A 383 -0.27 37.17 -4.68
CA GLU A 383 1.17 37.27 -4.87
C GLU A 383 1.87 35.92 -4.67
N THR A 384 3.11 35.83 -5.15
CA THR A 384 3.98 34.68 -4.89
C THR A 384 4.53 34.79 -3.46
N LEU A 385 4.51 33.70 -2.72
CA LEU A 385 5.13 33.60 -1.40
C LEU A 385 6.36 32.68 -1.48
N LEU A 386 7.53 33.25 -1.25
CA LEU A 386 8.81 32.55 -1.23
C LEU A 386 9.21 32.23 0.20
N HIS A 387 9.44 30.94 0.47
CA HIS A 387 9.96 30.46 1.74
C HIS A 387 11.43 30.10 1.58
N LEU A 388 12.26 30.61 2.48
CA LEU A 388 13.70 30.45 2.43
C LEU A 388 14.19 29.49 3.52
N ALA A 389 15.36 28.88 3.27
CA ALA A 389 15.96 27.89 4.16
C ALA A 389 16.36 28.43 5.53
N ASN A 390 16.48 29.76 5.67
CA ASN A 390 16.67 30.45 6.96
C ASN A 390 15.34 30.77 7.67
N SER A 391 14.23 30.18 7.23
CA SER A 391 12.87 30.37 7.74
C SER A 391 12.22 31.72 7.41
N ASP A 392 12.89 32.58 6.64
CA ASP A 392 12.30 33.83 6.16
C ASP A 392 11.20 33.56 5.13
N ARG A 393 10.23 34.49 5.08
CA ARG A 393 9.13 34.48 4.12
C ARG A 393 9.06 35.82 3.42
N VAL A 394 8.99 35.79 2.10
CA VAL A 394 8.97 37.01 1.28
C VAL A 394 7.82 36.92 0.28
N ALA A 395 6.93 37.91 0.32
CA ALA A 395 5.87 38.07 -0.67
C ALA A 395 6.35 38.96 -1.83
N GLY A 396 5.93 38.64 -3.05
CA GLY A 396 6.29 39.39 -4.25
C GLY A 396 5.98 38.63 -5.53
N LYS A 397 6.75 38.88 -6.59
CA LYS A 397 6.58 38.24 -7.89
C LYS A 397 7.84 37.50 -8.32
N VAL A 398 7.69 36.22 -8.70
CA VAL A 398 8.74 35.50 -9.42
C VAL A 398 8.59 35.79 -10.91
N ASN A 399 9.55 36.50 -11.49
CA ASN A 399 9.58 36.83 -12.91
C ASN A 399 10.12 35.67 -13.75
N ALA A 400 11.17 35.02 -13.26
CA ALA A 400 11.75 33.85 -13.90
C ALA A 400 12.53 32.98 -12.90
N ILE A 401 12.71 31.69 -13.24
CA ILE A 401 13.70 30.82 -12.62
C ILE A 401 14.52 30.19 -13.74
N LYS A 402 15.83 30.40 -13.73
CA LYS A 402 16.77 29.86 -14.73
C LYS A 402 18.17 29.78 -14.13
N ASP A 403 18.98 28.85 -14.61
CA ASP A 403 20.39 28.72 -14.23
C ASP A 403 20.59 28.64 -12.70
N GLY A 404 19.67 27.94 -12.02
CA GLY A 404 19.68 27.76 -10.56
C GLY A 404 19.37 29.01 -9.75
N LYS A 405 18.79 30.06 -10.35
CA LYS A 405 18.45 31.33 -9.68
C LYS A 405 16.99 31.72 -9.91
N VAL A 406 16.38 32.26 -8.86
CA VAL A 406 15.03 32.85 -8.85
C VAL A 406 15.17 34.37 -9.00
N ALA A 407 14.67 34.91 -10.10
CA ALA A 407 14.52 36.35 -10.31
C ALA A 407 13.23 36.82 -9.62
N PHE A 408 13.38 37.39 -8.42
CA PHE A 408 12.29 37.75 -7.53
C PHE A 408 12.17 39.26 -7.39
N ALA A 409 11.01 39.83 -7.72
CA ALA A 409 10.68 41.22 -7.47
C ALA A 409 9.89 41.33 -6.16
N GLY A 410 10.56 41.80 -5.11
CA GLY A 410 9.98 42.03 -3.79
C GLY A 410 9.84 43.52 -3.45
N PRO A 411 9.36 43.84 -2.23
CA PRO A 411 9.21 45.23 -1.79
C PRO A 411 10.50 46.05 -1.80
N ALA A 412 11.65 45.40 -1.65
CA ALA A 412 12.98 46.02 -1.65
C ALA A 412 13.62 46.12 -3.05
N GLY A 413 12.91 45.72 -4.11
CA GLY A 413 13.40 45.68 -5.48
C GLY A 413 13.62 44.27 -6.03
N GLU A 414 14.31 44.18 -7.16
CA GLU A 414 14.64 42.91 -7.81
C GLU A 414 15.85 42.24 -7.17
N LEU A 415 15.72 40.94 -6.89
CA LEU A 415 16.71 40.09 -6.24
C LEU A 415 16.94 38.83 -7.07
N GLN A 416 18.19 38.38 -7.11
CA GLN A 416 18.58 37.09 -7.69
C GLN A 416 18.89 36.12 -6.56
N ILE A 417 17.95 35.22 -6.26
CA ILE A 417 18.03 34.30 -5.12
C ILE A 417 18.45 32.92 -5.64
N PRO A 418 19.55 32.30 -5.15
CA PRO A 418 19.87 30.93 -5.50
C PRO A 418 18.71 29.99 -5.16
N LEU A 419 18.28 29.15 -6.11
CA LEU A 419 17.14 28.25 -5.96
C LEU A 419 17.29 27.33 -4.73
N GLN A 420 18.51 26.90 -4.42
CA GLN A 420 18.82 26.08 -3.25
C GLN A 420 18.54 26.75 -1.90
N ARG A 421 18.45 28.09 -1.86
CA ARG A 421 18.02 28.85 -0.68
C ARG A 421 16.51 28.88 -0.52
N ALA A 422 15.75 28.63 -1.58
CA ALA A 422 14.32 28.44 -1.49
C ALA A 422 14.02 27.04 -0.96
N THR A 423 13.04 26.92 -0.08
CA THR A 423 12.47 25.64 0.35
C THR A 423 11.15 25.39 -0.37
N GLN A 424 10.32 26.43 -0.47
CA GLN A 424 9.05 26.37 -1.17
C GLN A 424 8.72 27.70 -1.84
N ILE A 425 8.03 27.61 -2.96
CA ILE A 425 7.50 28.74 -3.72
C ILE A 425 6.02 28.48 -3.92
N PHE A 426 5.16 29.31 -3.32
CA PHE A 426 3.71 29.25 -3.54
C PHE A 426 3.31 30.35 -4.50
N PHE A 427 2.53 29.99 -5.51
CA PHE A 427 2.14 30.92 -6.56
C PHE A 427 0.70 31.41 -6.39
N PRO A 428 0.37 32.57 -6.98
CA PRO A 428 -1.00 33.08 -6.98
C PRO A 428 -2.01 32.02 -7.42
N SER A 429 -3.14 32.00 -6.72
CA SER A 429 -4.21 31.05 -6.94
C SER A 429 -5.54 31.77 -6.83
N ASP A 430 -6.41 31.54 -7.82
CA ASP A 430 -7.83 31.85 -7.70
C ASP A 430 -8.54 30.55 -7.31
N THR A 431 -9.14 30.53 -6.12
CA THR A 431 -9.87 29.37 -5.59
C THR A 431 -11.20 29.13 -6.30
N ASN A 432 -11.67 30.09 -7.10
CA ASN A 432 -12.93 29.98 -7.84
C ASN A 432 -12.76 29.45 -9.27
N ALA A 433 -11.53 29.36 -9.78
CA ALA A 433 -11.27 28.82 -11.10
C ALA A 433 -11.41 27.29 -11.09
N PRO A 434 -12.26 26.68 -11.93
CA PRO A 434 -12.37 25.24 -12.01
C PRO A 434 -11.04 24.63 -12.48
N PRO A 435 -10.59 23.49 -11.92
CA PRO A 435 -9.37 22.85 -12.34
C PRO A 435 -9.46 22.44 -13.81
N ALA A 436 -8.32 22.46 -14.51
CA ALA A 436 -8.25 22.30 -15.97
C ALA A 436 -8.83 20.97 -16.52
N ASN A 437 -9.18 20.01 -15.66
CA ASN A 437 -9.66 18.66 -15.99
C ASN A 437 -11.09 18.35 -15.50
N ALA A 438 -12.02 19.32 -15.48
CA ALA A 438 -13.40 19.08 -15.00
C ALA A 438 -14.32 18.29 -15.98
N THR A 439 -13.80 17.74 -17.09
CA THR A 439 -14.61 17.33 -18.26
C THR A 439 -15.08 15.85 -18.31
N GLY A 440 -15.02 15.11 -17.19
CA GLY A 440 -15.81 13.88 -17.02
C GLY A 440 -15.33 12.60 -17.72
N ARG A 441 -14.10 12.55 -18.27
CA ARG A 441 -13.46 11.30 -18.78
C ARG A 441 -11.99 11.18 -18.40
N ASN A 442 -11.61 11.82 -17.31
CA ASN A 442 -10.22 11.86 -16.89
C ASN A 442 -9.82 10.58 -16.16
N VAL A 443 -8.60 10.17 -16.42
CA VAL A 443 -7.90 9.12 -15.70
C VAL A 443 -6.72 9.79 -15.00
N ARG A 444 -6.54 9.49 -13.72
CA ARG A 444 -5.36 9.88 -12.96
C ARG A 444 -4.44 8.68 -12.83
N ALA A 445 -3.24 8.78 -13.41
CA ALA A 445 -2.18 7.81 -13.19
C ALA A 445 -1.36 8.21 -11.97
N SER A 446 -1.19 7.28 -11.03
CA SER A 446 -0.20 7.37 -9.95
C SER A 446 1.06 6.63 -10.40
N LEU A 447 2.23 7.26 -10.33
CA LEU A 447 3.51 6.67 -10.76
C LEU A 447 4.34 6.18 -9.57
N VAL A 448 5.32 5.31 -9.85
CA VAL A 448 6.20 4.67 -8.84
C VAL A 448 7.15 5.57 -8.06
N ARG A 449 7.15 6.89 -8.29
CA ARG A 449 7.91 7.84 -7.46
C ARG A 449 6.97 8.82 -6.74
N GLY A 450 5.67 8.53 -6.75
CA GLY A 450 4.61 9.35 -6.15
C GLY A 450 4.13 10.51 -7.00
N ASP A 451 4.55 10.59 -8.27
CA ASP A 451 3.95 11.50 -9.22
C ASP A 451 2.48 11.13 -9.48
N SER A 452 1.66 12.11 -9.78
CA SER A 452 0.29 11.94 -10.27
C SER A 452 0.07 12.80 -11.50
N VAL A 453 -0.44 12.17 -12.58
CA VAL A 453 -0.74 12.86 -13.83
C VAL A 453 -2.17 12.55 -14.24
N THR A 454 -2.98 13.58 -14.40
CA THR A 454 -4.36 13.46 -14.85
C THR A 454 -4.46 13.81 -16.33
N PHE A 455 -5.07 12.93 -17.11
CA PHE A 455 -5.21 13.06 -18.55
C PHE A 455 -6.50 12.40 -19.05
N THR A 456 -6.96 12.85 -20.22
CA THR A 456 -7.94 12.10 -21.01
C THR A 456 -7.20 10.95 -21.68
N LEU A 457 -7.59 9.72 -21.37
CA LEU A 457 -6.94 8.51 -21.88
C LEU A 457 -7.33 8.29 -23.35
N ASP A 458 -6.35 8.24 -24.23
CA ASP A 458 -6.56 7.96 -25.66
C ASP A 458 -6.47 6.47 -25.95
N ARG A 459 -5.37 5.85 -25.48
CA ARG A 459 -5.05 4.44 -25.74
C ARG A 459 -4.08 3.90 -24.70
N TRP A 460 -4.23 2.63 -24.39
CA TRP A 460 -3.24 1.82 -23.69
C TRP A 460 -3.10 0.51 -24.45
N GLU A 461 -1.92 0.25 -25.00
CA GLU A 461 -1.60 -1.03 -25.60
C GLU A 461 -0.13 -1.40 -25.35
N GLY A 462 0.10 -2.68 -25.03
CA GLY A 462 1.45 -3.17 -24.75
C GLY A 462 2.07 -2.44 -23.55
N ALA A 463 3.17 -1.74 -23.81
CA ALA A 463 4.01 -1.11 -22.79
C ALA A 463 3.78 0.40 -22.62
N GLU A 464 2.84 1.01 -23.34
CA GLU A 464 2.60 2.46 -23.31
C GLU A 464 1.14 2.84 -23.08
N VAL A 465 0.97 3.93 -22.35
CA VAL A 465 -0.28 4.63 -22.08
C VAL A 465 -0.17 6.02 -22.68
N THR A 466 -1.10 6.38 -23.55
CA THR A 466 -1.11 7.69 -24.19
C THR A 466 -2.39 8.42 -23.86
N GLY A 467 -2.26 9.73 -23.64
CA GLY A 467 -3.41 10.60 -23.41
C GLY A 467 -3.06 12.06 -23.55
N THR A 468 -4.05 12.91 -23.30
CA THR A 468 -3.91 14.36 -23.32
C THR A 468 -4.20 14.93 -21.93
N SER A 469 -3.18 15.53 -21.31
CA SER A 469 -3.28 16.27 -20.05
C SER A 469 -3.50 17.75 -20.31
N ALA A 470 -4.40 18.40 -19.55
CA ALA A 470 -4.54 19.86 -19.64
C ALA A 470 -3.29 20.60 -19.11
N ASN A 471 -2.50 19.98 -18.23
CA ASN A 471 -1.26 20.57 -17.74
C ASN A 471 -0.12 20.39 -18.76
N PHE A 472 0.03 19.20 -19.34
CA PHE A 472 1.25 18.82 -20.07
C PHE A 472 1.05 18.61 -21.57
N GLY A 473 -0.18 18.73 -22.09
CA GLY A 473 -0.51 18.35 -23.46
C GLY A 473 -0.46 16.84 -23.65
N LYS A 474 0.09 16.37 -24.77
CA LYS A 474 0.22 14.93 -25.04
C LYS A 474 1.20 14.28 -24.06
N VAL A 475 0.77 13.22 -23.38
CA VAL A 475 1.57 12.44 -22.45
C VAL A 475 1.65 11.00 -22.93
N THR A 476 2.85 10.44 -22.88
CA THR A 476 3.10 8.99 -23.05
C THR A 476 3.77 8.49 -21.78
N LEU A 477 3.12 7.57 -21.08
CA LEU A 477 3.63 6.91 -19.88
C LEU A 477 3.97 5.47 -20.21
N ARG A 478 5.09 4.97 -19.68
CA ARG A 478 5.37 3.54 -19.75
C ARG A 478 4.54 2.80 -18.70
N VAL A 479 3.99 1.65 -19.05
CA VAL A 479 3.16 0.85 -18.14
C VAL A 479 3.90 0.45 -16.87
N ASP A 480 5.19 0.14 -16.98
CA ASP A 480 6.05 -0.19 -15.84
C ASP A 480 6.28 0.97 -14.87
N SER A 481 5.97 2.20 -15.28
CA SER A 481 6.04 3.40 -14.45
C SER A 481 4.74 3.68 -13.67
N VAL A 482 3.63 3.07 -14.09
CA VAL A 482 2.29 3.31 -13.55
C VAL A 482 1.96 2.29 -12.46
N LYS A 483 1.65 2.78 -11.27
CA LYS A 483 1.22 1.97 -10.13
C LYS A 483 -0.28 1.69 -10.16
N ASP A 484 -1.06 2.73 -10.42
CA ASP A 484 -2.50 2.63 -10.51
C ASP A 484 -3.08 3.69 -11.45
N LEU A 485 -4.23 3.36 -12.03
CA LEU A 485 -5.08 4.29 -12.77
C LEU A 485 -6.39 4.47 -12.01
N LEU A 486 -6.67 5.68 -11.56
CA LEU A 486 -7.95 6.07 -11.01
C LEU A 486 -8.83 6.63 -12.15
N PHE A 487 -9.91 5.94 -12.43
CA PHE A 487 -10.94 6.35 -13.38
C PHE A 487 -11.96 7.22 -12.65
N ASN A 488 -12.49 8.23 -13.35
CA ASN A 488 -13.52 9.11 -12.81
C ASN A 488 -13.12 9.71 -11.44
N PRO A 489 -11.94 10.35 -11.32
CA PRO A 489 -11.40 10.83 -10.04
C PRO A 489 -12.30 11.88 -9.35
N GLU A 490 -13.19 12.53 -10.11
CA GLU A 490 -14.18 13.49 -9.61
C GLU A 490 -15.44 12.82 -9.04
N SER A 491 -15.63 11.51 -9.27
CA SER A 491 -16.80 10.77 -8.82
C SER A 491 -16.57 10.20 -7.43
N PRO A 492 -17.39 10.56 -6.42
CA PRO A 492 -17.26 9.98 -5.09
C PRO A 492 -17.57 8.48 -5.11
N ARG A 493 -16.69 7.67 -4.52
CA ARG A 493 -16.97 6.26 -4.23
C ARG A 493 -17.45 6.14 -2.77
N PRO A 494 -18.52 5.37 -2.49
CA PRO A 494 -18.77 4.89 -1.13
C PRO A 494 -17.53 4.14 -0.61
N PRO A 495 -17.25 4.12 0.71
CA PRO A 495 -16.15 3.33 1.24
C PRO A 495 -16.33 1.87 0.82
N ALA A 496 -15.52 1.39 -0.11
CA ALA A 496 -15.47 -0.03 -0.41
C ALA A 496 -14.68 -0.74 0.69
N ASP A 497 -15.03 -1.99 0.95
CA ASP A 497 -14.22 -2.86 1.80
C ASP A 497 -12.88 -3.14 1.08
N ASP A 498 -11.92 -2.23 1.25
CA ASP A 498 -10.51 -2.35 0.80
C ASP A 498 -9.80 -3.58 1.40
N LEU A 499 -10.48 -4.31 2.28
CA LEU A 499 -10.07 -5.57 2.89
C LEU A 499 -10.36 -6.78 1.98
N GLY A 500 -11.02 -6.57 0.83
CA GLY A 500 -11.48 -7.61 -0.09
C GLY A 500 -12.79 -8.26 0.36
N VAL A 501 -13.59 -8.76 -0.58
CA VAL A 501 -14.78 -9.58 -0.27
C VAL A 501 -14.33 -10.78 0.56
N TRP A 502 -14.82 -10.86 1.80
CA TRP A 502 -14.69 -12.03 2.64
C TRP A 502 -15.87 -12.95 2.32
N ASP A 503 -15.57 -14.23 2.10
CA ASP A 503 -16.56 -15.29 2.13
C ASP A 503 -17.06 -15.41 3.57
N ASP A 504 -18.16 -14.73 3.88
CA ASP A 504 -18.91 -14.87 5.13
C ASP A 504 -19.71 -16.19 5.11
N SER A 505 -19.06 -17.33 4.81
CA SER A 505 -19.66 -18.65 5.00
C SER A 505 -19.30 -19.20 6.39
N PRO A 506 -20.11 -18.96 7.43
CA PRO A 506 -20.08 -19.81 8.60
C PRO A 506 -20.81 -21.11 8.24
N PHE A 507 -20.10 -22.24 8.29
CA PHE A 507 -20.65 -23.60 8.20
C PHE A 507 -21.16 -24.07 6.82
N SER A 508 -20.27 -24.67 6.02
CA SER A 508 -20.64 -25.94 5.38
C SER A 508 -20.37 -27.07 6.37
N ARG A 509 -21.29 -27.26 7.33
CA ARG A 509 -21.47 -28.59 7.90
C ARG A 509 -22.17 -29.40 6.82
N GLU A 510 -21.46 -30.39 6.30
CA GLU A 510 -22.08 -31.55 5.69
C GLU A 510 -23.06 -32.14 6.71
N GLU A 511 -24.34 -32.15 6.35
CA GLU A 511 -25.26 -33.26 6.66
C GLU A 511 -25.68 -33.88 5.32
#